data_AF-A0A0J8JPK8-F1
#
_entry.id   AF-A0A0J8JPK8-F1
#
_cell.length_a   1.000
_cell.length_b   1.000
_cell.length_c   1.000
_cell.angle_alpha   90.00
_cell.angle_beta   90.00
_cell.angle_gamma   90.00
#
_symmetry.space_group_name_H-M   'P 1'
#
loop_
_entity.id
_entity.type
_entity.pdbx_description
1 polymer ?
#
loop_
_entity_poly.entity_id
_entity_poly.type
_entity_poly.pdbx_seq_one_letter_code
_entity_poly.pdbx_strand_id
1 'polypeptide(L)'
;MSSLKDQFLKAGLVNKKQANKAKKSSKKSRTLKKEVQAAAEAKKSELLAKDQQANDALNQQAKEKAIAAQIKQLIQSHTIAPAGEIEYNFEFQSKVKTIRVSQQQKNQLVNGQVAIAAVNDTCSIIPTAIAEKINQRNEGYIVLLNTLQETEEDDPYADYQIPDDLMW
;
A
#
# COMPACT_ATOMS: atom_id res chain seq x y z
N MET A 1 15.91 -17.46 61.01
CA MET A 1 14.67 -18.25 61.18
C MET A 1 14.79 -19.53 60.36
N SER A 2 14.62 -20.73 60.94
CA SER A 2 14.76 -21.99 60.18
C SER A 2 13.49 -22.29 59.37
N SER A 3 13.64 -22.76 58.14
CA SER A 3 12.49 -23.04 57.26
C SER A 3 11.65 -24.19 57.79
N LEU A 4 10.33 -24.21 57.51
CA LEU A 4 9.43 -25.33 57.86
C LEU A 4 10.02 -26.69 57.47
N LYS A 5 10.72 -26.75 56.34
CA LYS A 5 11.40 -27.95 55.84
C LYS A 5 12.57 -28.40 56.74
N ASP A 6 13.29 -27.46 57.33
CA ASP A 6 14.37 -27.76 58.30
C ASP A 6 13.80 -28.22 59.64
N GLN A 7 12.62 -27.73 60.03
CA GLN A 7 11.91 -28.22 61.22
C GLN A 7 11.47 -29.68 61.06
N PHE A 8 10.94 -30.07 59.89
CA PHE A 8 10.57 -31.46 59.60
C PHE A 8 11.77 -32.42 59.48
N LEU A 9 12.91 -31.94 58.95
CA LEU A 9 14.17 -32.71 58.91
C LEU A 9 14.76 -32.92 60.31
N LYS A 10 14.70 -31.88 61.15
CA LYS A 10 15.20 -31.91 62.54
C LYS A 10 14.31 -32.76 63.45
N ALA A 11 13.01 -32.86 63.15
CA ALA A 11 12.05 -33.74 63.82
C ALA A 11 12.09 -35.21 63.36
N GLY A 12 13.01 -35.59 62.44
CA GLY A 12 13.16 -36.97 61.97
C GLY A 12 12.05 -37.49 61.03
N LEU A 13 11.06 -36.65 60.71
CA LEU A 13 9.90 -37.02 59.88
C LEU A 13 10.25 -37.21 58.39
N VAL A 14 11.38 -36.66 57.92
CA VAL A 14 11.80 -36.72 56.51
C VAL A 14 13.31 -36.94 56.43
N ASN A 15 13.76 -37.88 55.59
CA ASN A 15 15.19 -38.12 55.37
C ASN A 15 15.78 -37.09 54.38
N LYS A 16 17.04 -36.70 54.57
CA LYS A 16 17.83 -35.79 53.70
C LYS A 16 17.75 -36.19 52.22
N LYS A 17 17.70 -37.50 51.91
CA LYS A 17 17.47 -38.02 50.54
C LYS A 17 16.11 -37.60 49.96
N GLN A 18 15.02 -37.72 50.72
CA GLN A 18 13.68 -37.34 50.28
C GLN A 18 13.54 -35.81 50.12
N ALA A 19 14.14 -35.05 51.05
CA ALA A 19 14.17 -33.59 50.98
C ALA A 19 14.89 -33.07 49.71
N ASN A 20 16.00 -33.71 49.32
CA ASN A 20 16.74 -33.38 48.10
C ASN A 20 16.01 -33.82 46.83
N LYS A 21 15.38 -35.00 46.83
CA LYS A 21 14.55 -35.48 45.71
C LYS A 21 13.40 -34.52 45.41
N ALA A 22 12.72 -34.01 46.45
CA ALA A 22 11.66 -33.01 46.31
C ALA A 22 12.16 -31.64 45.79
N LYS A 23 13.36 -31.19 46.19
CA LYS A 23 13.95 -29.95 45.61
C LYS A 23 14.28 -30.15 44.13
N LYS A 24 14.83 -31.31 43.76
CA LYS A 24 15.20 -31.61 42.37
C LYS A 24 13.98 -31.75 41.46
N SER A 25 12.90 -32.39 41.93
CA SER A 25 11.63 -32.49 41.18
C SER A 25 10.94 -31.14 41.02
N SER A 26 10.90 -30.31 42.07
CA SER A 26 10.35 -28.94 42.01
C SER A 26 11.12 -28.06 41.01
N LYS A 27 12.47 -28.13 41.03
CA LYS A 27 13.32 -27.37 40.10
C LYS A 27 13.09 -27.82 38.65
N LYS A 28 12.97 -29.13 38.40
CA LYS A 28 12.70 -29.71 37.06
C LYS A 28 11.30 -29.36 36.55
N SER A 29 10.29 -29.32 37.42
CA SER A 29 8.94 -28.87 37.06
C SER A 29 8.91 -27.39 36.70
N ARG A 30 9.64 -26.55 37.45
CA ARG A 30 9.71 -25.11 37.18
C ARG A 30 10.44 -24.79 35.88
N THR A 31 11.50 -25.54 35.52
CA THR A 31 12.19 -25.38 34.23
C THR A 31 11.30 -25.83 33.07
N LEU A 32 10.63 -26.99 33.18
CA LEU A 32 9.67 -27.42 32.15
C LEU A 32 8.54 -26.39 31.93
N LYS A 33 7.98 -25.83 33.00
CA LYS A 33 6.94 -24.79 32.88
C LYS A 33 7.44 -23.53 32.16
N LYS A 34 8.67 -23.11 32.44
CA LYS A 34 9.30 -21.96 31.75
C LYS A 34 9.59 -22.26 30.29
N GLU A 35 10.10 -23.45 29.96
CA GLU A 35 10.36 -23.86 28.58
C GLU A 35 9.08 -23.96 27.77
N VAL A 36 8.01 -24.52 28.34
CA VAL A 36 6.69 -24.59 27.70
C VAL A 36 6.09 -23.21 27.49
N GLN A 37 6.24 -22.29 28.46
CA GLN A 37 5.81 -20.90 28.31
C GLN A 37 6.59 -20.17 27.22
N ALA A 38 7.92 -20.27 27.22
CA ALA A 38 8.77 -19.65 26.21
C ALA A 38 8.49 -20.20 24.79
N ALA A 39 8.27 -21.51 24.66
CA ALA A 39 7.91 -22.12 23.38
C ALA A 39 6.52 -21.69 22.89
N ALA A 40 5.55 -21.51 23.80
CA ALA A 40 4.22 -21.01 23.47
C ALA A 40 4.26 -19.52 23.06
N GLU A 41 5.10 -18.72 23.71
CA GLU A 41 5.28 -17.30 23.43
C GLU A 41 6.01 -17.08 22.10
N ALA A 42 7.05 -17.87 21.81
CA ALA A 42 7.71 -17.91 20.52
C ALA A 42 6.74 -18.28 19.38
N LYS A 43 5.96 -19.37 19.54
CA LYS A 43 4.94 -19.75 18.55
C LYS A 43 3.87 -18.67 18.32
N LYS A 44 3.44 -17.99 19.38
CA LYS A 44 2.51 -16.86 19.25
C LYS A 44 3.13 -15.71 18.47
N SER A 45 4.39 -15.37 18.75
CA SER A 45 5.08 -14.30 18.02
C SER A 45 5.27 -14.63 16.53
N GLU A 46 5.57 -15.88 16.19
CA GLU A 46 5.70 -16.34 14.81
C GLU A 46 4.37 -16.32 14.05
N LEU A 47 3.27 -16.71 14.71
CA LEU A 47 1.92 -16.65 14.14
C LEU A 47 1.49 -15.19 13.90
N LEU A 48 1.72 -14.31 14.89
CA LEU A 48 1.42 -12.88 14.76
C LEU A 48 2.21 -12.22 13.63
N ALA A 49 3.49 -12.55 13.46
CA ALA A 49 4.31 -12.01 12.39
C ALA A 49 3.82 -12.45 10.99
N LYS A 50 3.42 -13.72 10.84
CA LYS A 50 2.84 -14.23 9.60
C LYS A 50 1.47 -13.61 9.29
N ASP A 51 0.62 -13.47 10.30
CA ASP A 51 -0.70 -12.85 10.14
C ASP A 51 -0.60 -11.37 9.77
N GLN A 52 0.39 -10.65 10.32
CA GLN A 52 0.65 -9.26 9.95
C GLN A 52 1.02 -9.13 8.46
N GLN A 53 1.96 -9.93 7.97
CA GLN A 53 2.39 -9.88 6.57
C GLN A 53 1.24 -10.20 5.59
N ALA A 54 0.41 -11.20 5.90
CA ALA A 54 -0.75 -11.54 5.08
C ALA A 54 -1.80 -10.41 5.08
N ASN A 55 -2.04 -9.78 6.23
CA ASN A 55 -2.97 -8.66 6.35
C ASN A 55 -2.46 -7.40 5.63
N ASP A 56 -1.16 -7.14 5.65
CA ASP A 56 -0.58 -5.99 4.96
C ASP A 56 -0.74 -6.12 3.45
N ALA A 57 -0.49 -7.31 2.88
CA ALA A 57 -0.70 -7.57 1.46
C ALA A 57 -2.17 -7.42 1.05
N LEU A 58 -3.10 -7.94 1.85
CA LEU A 58 -4.55 -7.79 1.61
C LEU A 58 -4.98 -6.32 1.70
N ASN A 59 -4.45 -5.57 2.69
CA ASN A 59 -4.73 -4.15 2.84
C ASN A 59 -4.19 -3.32 1.67
N GLN A 60 -3.01 -3.64 1.15
CA GLN A 60 -2.45 -2.98 -0.03
C GLN A 60 -3.33 -3.22 -1.25
N GLN A 61 -3.71 -4.48 -1.52
CA GLN A 61 -4.61 -4.81 -2.64
C GLN A 61 -5.98 -4.12 -2.51
N ALA A 62 -6.52 -4.03 -1.29
CA ALA A 62 -7.78 -3.33 -1.03
C ALA A 62 -7.66 -1.83 -1.31
N LYS A 63 -6.55 -1.19 -0.92
CA LYS A 63 -6.26 0.22 -1.20
C LYS A 63 -6.13 0.50 -2.69
N GLU A 64 -5.37 -0.32 -3.41
CA GLU A 64 -5.21 -0.19 -4.87
C GLU A 64 -6.56 -0.30 -5.60
N LYS A 65 -7.38 -1.29 -5.22
CA LYS A 65 -8.73 -1.45 -5.75
C LYS A 65 -9.63 -0.26 -5.43
N ALA A 66 -9.53 0.29 -4.22
CA ALA A 66 -10.30 1.48 -3.83
C ALA A 66 -9.89 2.71 -4.66
N ILE A 67 -8.60 2.92 -4.90
CA ILE A 67 -8.09 4.00 -5.75
C ILE A 67 -8.59 3.83 -7.19
N ALA A 68 -8.48 2.63 -7.76
CA ALA A 68 -8.96 2.33 -9.10
C ALA A 68 -10.47 2.59 -9.24
N ALA A 69 -11.26 2.19 -8.24
CA ALA A 69 -12.70 2.46 -8.22
C ALA A 69 -13.01 3.96 -8.13
N GLN A 70 -12.29 4.70 -7.30
CA GLN A 70 -12.43 6.15 -7.16
C GLN A 70 -12.12 6.87 -8.48
N ILE A 71 -11.04 6.48 -9.16
CA ILE A 71 -10.67 7.04 -10.47
C ILE A 71 -11.76 6.76 -11.50
N LYS A 72 -12.25 5.51 -11.55
CA LYS A 72 -13.34 5.14 -12.46
C LYS A 72 -14.58 5.99 -12.23
N GLN A 73 -14.96 6.24 -10.97
CA GLN A 73 -16.09 7.09 -10.63
C GLN A 73 -15.87 8.55 -11.05
N LEU A 74 -14.67 9.09 -10.82
CA LEU A 74 -14.30 10.45 -11.26
C LEU A 74 -14.43 10.60 -12.77
N ILE A 75 -13.91 9.64 -13.53
CA ILE A 75 -14.02 9.65 -15.00
C ILE A 75 -15.49 9.63 -15.39
N GLN A 76 -16.25 8.65 -14.91
CA GLN A 76 -17.67 8.49 -15.28
C GLN A 76 -18.54 9.70 -14.93
N SER A 77 -18.26 10.36 -13.81
CA SER A 77 -19.05 11.50 -13.32
C SER A 77 -18.73 12.79 -14.07
N HIS A 78 -17.54 12.88 -14.67
CA HIS A 78 -17.07 14.06 -15.39
C HIS A 78 -16.84 13.79 -16.89
N THR A 79 -17.35 12.67 -17.40
CA THR A 79 -17.31 12.36 -18.84
C THR A 79 -18.12 13.38 -19.61
N ILE A 80 -17.47 13.99 -20.60
CA ILE A 80 -18.10 14.85 -21.60
C ILE A 80 -18.46 13.96 -22.79
N ALA A 81 -19.74 13.97 -23.19
CA ALA A 81 -20.18 13.18 -24.34
C ALA A 81 -19.47 13.64 -25.61
N PRO A 82 -18.83 12.73 -26.38
CA PRO A 82 -18.33 13.06 -27.70
C PRO A 82 -19.51 13.47 -28.59
N ALA A 83 -19.43 14.65 -29.18
CA ALA A 83 -20.50 15.16 -30.03
C ALA A 83 -19.87 15.73 -31.30
N GLY A 84 -20.03 15.06 -32.43
CA GLY A 84 -19.55 15.57 -33.73
C GLY A 84 -19.11 14.47 -34.68
N GLU A 85 -18.66 14.89 -35.86
CA GLU A 85 -18.24 14.02 -36.97
C GLU A 85 -16.74 14.06 -37.22
N ILE A 86 -15.99 14.92 -36.51
CA ILE A 86 -14.56 15.10 -36.73
C ILE A 86 -13.80 13.99 -36.02
N GLU A 87 -13.01 13.26 -36.78
CA GLU A 87 -12.13 12.23 -36.25
C GLU A 87 -10.89 12.86 -35.61
N TYR A 88 -10.68 12.57 -34.33
CA TYR A 88 -9.49 12.93 -33.58
C TYR A 88 -8.69 11.68 -33.24
N ASN A 89 -7.45 11.63 -33.71
CA ASN A 89 -6.56 10.48 -33.56
C ASN A 89 -5.61 10.70 -32.38
N PHE A 90 -5.41 9.65 -31.59
CA PHE A 90 -4.50 9.66 -30.44
C PHE A 90 -3.87 8.27 -30.26
N GLU A 91 -2.71 8.21 -29.63
CA GLU A 91 -2.05 6.94 -29.32
C GLU A 91 -2.56 6.38 -27.99
N PHE A 92 -2.91 5.10 -27.98
CA PHE A 92 -3.24 4.35 -26.78
C PHE A 92 -2.68 2.93 -26.90
N GLN A 93 -1.83 2.53 -25.95
CA GLN A 93 -1.21 1.20 -25.93
C GLN A 93 -0.52 0.83 -27.26
N SER A 94 0.29 1.76 -27.80
CA SER A 94 1.01 1.57 -29.08
C SER A 94 0.11 1.35 -30.29
N LYS A 95 -1.17 1.72 -30.20
CA LYS A 95 -2.12 1.72 -31.31
C LYS A 95 -2.74 3.11 -31.45
N VAL A 96 -2.93 3.56 -32.68
CA VAL A 96 -3.69 4.78 -32.95
C VAL A 96 -5.18 4.46 -32.80
N LYS A 97 -5.84 5.12 -31.86
CA LYS A 97 -7.29 5.10 -31.68
C LYS A 97 -7.88 6.42 -32.17
N THR A 98 -9.16 6.37 -32.54
CA THR A 98 -9.90 7.53 -33.05
C THR A 98 -11.15 7.76 -32.23
N ILE A 99 -11.42 9.01 -31.87
CA ILE A 99 -12.67 9.44 -31.23
C ILE A 99 -13.32 10.53 -32.08
N ARG A 100 -14.65 10.47 -32.23
CA ARG A 100 -15.41 11.48 -32.96
C ARG A 100 -15.77 12.64 -32.04
N VAL A 101 -15.39 13.85 -32.41
CA VAL A 101 -15.54 15.06 -31.60
C VAL A 101 -16.10 16.21 -32.44
N SER A 102 -16.58 17.24 -31.77
CA SER A 102 -16.95 18.51 -32.42
C SER A 102 -15.69 19.33 -32.68
N GLN A 103 -15.83 20.35 -33.53
CA GLN A 103 -14.78 21.35 -33.72
C GLN A 103 -14.39 22.03 -32.40
N GLN A 104 -15.37 22.33 -31.54
CA GLN A 104 -15.13 22.91 -30.23
C GLN A 104 -14.31 21.95 -29.34
N GLN A 105 -14.72 20.69 -29.22
CA GLN A 105 -14.00 19.69 -28.42
C GLN A 105 -12.59 19.43 -28.94
N LYS A 106 -12.39 19.41 -30.27
CA LYS A 106 -11.07 19.32 -30.88
C LYS A 106 -10.17 20.48 -30.45
N ASN A 107 -10.69 21.71 -30.51
CA ASN A 107 -9.93 22.88 -30.07
C ASN A 107 -9.63 22.83 -28.56
N GLN A 108 -10.57 22.35 -27.75
CA GLN A 108 -10.35 22.18 -26.31
C GLN A 108 -9.29 21.11 -25.99
N LEU A 109 -9.24 20.02 -26.76
CA LEU A 109 -8.20 18.98 -26.65
C LEU A 109 -6.83 19.54 -27.01
N VAL A 110 -6.73 20.28 -28.13
CA VAL A 110 -5.49 20.91 -28.57
C VAL A 110 -5.02 21.97 -27.57
N ASN A 111 -5.93 22.75 -27.01
CA ASN A 111 -5.62 23.77 -26.00
C ASN A 111 -5.49 23.19 -24.58
N GLY A 112 -5.48 21.87 -24.40
CA GLY A 112 -5.28 21.28 -23.08
C GLY A 112 -6.36 21.60 -22.04
N GLN A 113 -7.56 22.01 -22.47
CA GLN A 113 -8.69 22.30 -21.58
C GLN A 113 -9.48 21.04 -21.21
N VAL A 114 -9.42 20.05 -22.09
CA VAL A 114 -9.95 18.71 -21.86
C VAL A 114 -8.90 17.67 -22.24
N ALA A 115 -9.02 16.49 -21.66
CA ALA A 115 -8.10 15.38 -21.78
C ALA A 115 -8.85 14.10 -22.17
N ILE A 116 -8.13 13.10 -22.66
CA ILE A 116 -8.67 11.78 -22.96
C ILE A 116 -8.19 10.81 -21.87
N ALA A 117 -9.15 10.19 -21.18
CA ALA A 117 -8.91 9.13 -20.22
C ALA A 117 -9.43 7.80 -20.75
N ALA A 118 -8.81 6.68 -20.34
CA ALA A 118 -9.22 5.34 -20.72
C ALA A 118 -9.55 4.50 -19.50
N VAL A 119 -10.71 3.83 -19.54
CA VAL A 119 -11.13 2.83 -18.56
C VAL A 119 -11.57 1.59 -19.30
N ASN A 120 -10.93 0.45 -19.04
CA ASN A 120 -11.28 -0.84 -19.65
C ASN A 120 -11.46 -0.72 -21.18
N ASP A 121 -10.47 -0.16 -21.86
CA ASP A 121 -10.44 0.13 -23.31
C ASP A 121 -11.42 1.19 -23.84
N THR A 122 -12.35 1.65 -23.02
CA THR A 122 -13.28 2.73 -23.35
C THR A 122 -12.60 4.07 -23.13
N CYS A 123 -12.48 4.86 -24.20
CA CYS A 123 -11.91 6.20 -24.14
C CYS A 123 -13.02 7.22 -23.88
N SER A 124 -12.78 8.17 -22.99
CA SER A 124 -13.73 9.22 -22.61
C SER A 124 -13.03 10.56 -22.50
N ILE A 125 -13.73 11.64 -22.84
CA ILE A 125 -13.23 13.00 -22.72
C ILE A 125 -13.58 13.51 -21.32
N ILE A 126 -12.61 14.07 -20.61
CA ILE A 126 -12.80 14.64 -19.27
C ILE A 126 -12.14 16.03 -19.18
N PRO A 127 -12.57 16.91 -18.28
CA PRO A 127 -11.88 18.18 -18.03
C PRO A 127 -10.45 17.98 -17.51
N THR A 128 -9.53 18.86 -17.88
CA THR A 128 -8.13 18.81 -17.43
C THR A 128 -7.99 18.82 -15.92
N ALA A 129 -8.78 19.64 -15.22
CA ALA A 129 -8.79 19.67 -13.75
C ALA A 129 -9.14 18.32 -13.09
N ILE A 130 -9.86 17.44 -13.78
CA ILE A 130 -10.15 16.07 -13.32
C ILE A 130 -9.02 15.12 -13.74
N ALA A 131 -8.48 15.30 -14.94
CA ALA A 131 -7.35 14.53 -15.43
C ALA A 131 -6.11 14.69 -14.54
N GLU A 132 -5.77 15.91 -14.12
CA GLU A 132 -4.67 16.18 -13.18
C GLU A 132 -4.88 15.48 -11.83
N LYS A 133 -6.11 15.55 -11.29
CA LYS A 133 -6.49 14.85 -10.06
C LYS A 133 -6.36 13.34 -10.18
N ILE A 134 -6.63 12.78 -11.36
CA ILE A 134 -6.45 11.36 -11.63
C ILE A 134 -4.96 11.05 -11.74
N ASN A 135 -4.18 11.88 -12.43
CA ASN A 135 -2.74 11.73 -12.61
C ASN A 135 -1.99 11.68 -11.27
N GLN A 136 -2.35 12.57 -10.33
CA GLN A 136 -1.82 12.57 -8.95
C GLN A 136 -2.09 11.27 -8.18
N ARG A 137 -3.09 10.48 -8.57
CA ARG A 137 -3.44 9.20 -7.94
C ARG A 137 -2.85 8.02 -8.69
N ASN A 138 -3.00 8.02 -10.01
CA ASN A 138 -2.50 6.99 -10.90
C ASN A 138 -2.48 7.51 -12.34
N GLU A 139 -1.27 7.64 -12.89
CA GLU A 139 -1.03 8.18 -14.23
C GLU A 139 -1.52 7.27 -15.37
N GLY A 140 -1.68 5.97 -15.11
CA GLY A 140 -2.01 4.97 -16.12
C GLY A 140 -3.42 5.07 -16.74
N TYR A 141 -4.28 5.95 -16.21
CA TYR A 141 -5.64 6.15 -16.72
C TYR A 141 -5.76 7.30 -17.72
N ILE A 142 -4.75 8.19 -17.79
CA ILE A 142 -4.75 9.33 -18.70
C ILE A 142 -4.00 8.93 -19.98
N VAL A 143 -4.66 9.12 -21.12
CA VAL A 143 -4.12 8.76 -22.44
C VAL A 143 -3.51 9.98 -23.11
N LEU A 144 -4.22 11.10 -23.04
CA LEU A 144 -3.80 12.36 -23.64
C LEU A 144 -4.15 13.50 -22.70
N LEU A 145 -3.13 14.25 -22.31
CA LEU A 145 -3.25 15.50 -21.58
C LEU A 145 -2.31 16.49 -22.26
N ASN A 146 -2.87 17.35 -23.11
CA ASN A 146 -2.08 18.43 -23.68
C ASN A 146 -2.01 19.57 -22.66
N THR A 147 -0.89 20.28 -22.60
CA THR A 147 -0.78 21.55 -21.90
C THR A 147 -0.64 22.65 -22.95
N LEU A 148 -1.26 23.80 -22.73
CA LEU A 148 -0.86 24.99 -23.45
C LEU A 148 0.58 25.25 -23.00
N GLN A 149 1.54 25.08 -23.91
CA GLN A 149 2.85 25.67 -23.73
C GLN A 149 2.65 27.18 -23.78
N GLU A 150 2.36 27.80 -22.63
CA GLU A 150 2.94 29.10 -22.38
C GLU A 150 4.45 28.86 -22.42
N THR A 151 5.12 29.52 -23.35
CA THR A 151 6.58 29.58 -23.39
C THR A 151 7.05 30.10 -22.02
N GLU A 152 7.39 29.20 -21.09
CA GLU A 152 8.04 29.55 -19.83
C GLU A 152 9.49 29.95 -20.14
N GLU A 153 9.67 31.14 -20.71
CA GLU A 153 10.84 31.97 -20.39
C GLU A 153 10.63 32.49 -18.96
N ASP A 154 11.03 31.70 -17.95
CA ASP A 154 11.67 32.12 -16.69
C ASP A 154 11.65 30.92 -15.71
N ASP A 155 12.65 30.03 -15.80
CA ASP A 155 12.96 29.07 -14.74
C ASP A 155 14.09 29.63 -13.86
N PRO A 156 13.79 30.35 -12.76
CA PRO A 156 14.79 30.85 -11.81
C PRO A 156 15.37 29.76 -10.88
N TYR A 157 15.07 28.46 -11.09
CA TYR A 157 15.55 27.34 -10.26
C TYR A 157 16.38 26.29 -11.00
N ALA A 158 16.77 26.53 -12.25
CA ALA A 158 17.72 25.69 -13.00
C ALA A 158 19.09 25.50 -12.32
N ASP A 159 19.41 26.30 -11.29
CA ASP A 159 20.66 26.23 -10.53
C ASP A 159 20.66 25.22 -9.37
N TYR A 160 19.56 24.53 -9.07
CA TYR A 160 19.58 23.44 -8.08
C TYR A 160 20.02 22.12 -8.73
N GLN A 161 21.33 21.93 -8.86
CA GLN A 161 21.93 20.61 -9.08
C GLN A 161 21.53 19.68 -7.93
N ILE A 162 20.72 18.66 -8.21
CA ILE A 162 20.48 17.53 -7.31
C ILE A 162 21.84 16.81 -7.15
N PRO A 163 22.45 16.79 -5.95
CA PRO A 163 23.68 16.05 -5.75
C PRO A 163 23.37 14.55 -5.77
N ASP A 164 24.03 13.86 -6.70
CA ASP A 164 24.02 12.42 -6.89
C ASP A 164 24.72 11.72 -5.70
N ASP A 165 23.99 11.45 -4.61
CA ASP A 165 24.45 10.52 -3.58
C ASP A 165 23.28 10.00 -2.72
N LEU A 166 22.87 8.74 -2.95
CA LEU A 166 22.50 7.73 -1.94
C LEU A 166 21.74 6.55 -2.59
N MET A 167 22.49 5.67 -3.25
CA MET A 167 22.12 4.26 -3.41
C MET A 167 23.31 3.42 -2.98
N TRP A 168 23.34 3.07 -1.69
CA TRP A 168 24.14 1.96 -1.14
C TRP A 168 23.20 0.82 -0.75
#